data_AF-A0A239CN16-F1
#
_entry.id   AF-A0A239CN16-F1
#
_cell.length_a   1.000
_cell.length_b   1.000
_cell.length_c   1.000
_cell.angle_alpha   90.00
_cell.angle_beta   90.00
_cell.angle_gamma   90.00
#
_symmetry.space_group_name_H-M   'P 1'
#
loop_
_entity.id
_entity.type
_entity.pdbx_description
1 polymer ?
#
loop_
_entity_poly.entity_id
_entity_poly.type
_entity_poly.pdbx_seq_one_letter_code
_entity_poly.pdbx_strand_id
1 'polypeptide(L)'
;MEIKELSDILSHNYTNAYNGEKVVQIHLFGIKYGEIIRKEKYSSKDIINQSGLNESYVTELNKGIKLREKVVFENDELELNNLGKILKDNYENAKNGETVSSIYLFGIKYGKLIKTKNYSINEIISISEINDSYFAELNKGIKLSEYITIK
;
A
#
# COMPACT_ATOMS: atom_id res chain seq x y z
N MET A 1 -8.10 -1.93 -16.07
CA MET A 1 -8.01 -0.53 -16.52
C MET A 1 -7.06 -0.51 -17.68
N GLU A 2 -7.50 -0.03 -18.83
CA GLU A 2 -6.70 0.01 -20.05
C GLU A 2 -5.73 1.20 -20.04
N ILE A 3 -4.67 1.13 -20.88
CA ILE A 3 -3.70 2.22 -21.01
C ILE A 3 -4.35 3.56 -21.40
N LYS A 4 -5.41 3.51 -22.22
CA LYS A 4 -6.17 4.70 -22.62
C LYS A 4 -6.83 5.37 -21.42
N GLU A 5 -7.49 4.59 -20.56
CA GLU A 5 -8.14 5.12 -19.35
C GLU A 5 -7.13 5.76 -18.40
N LEU A 6 -5.97 5.12 -18.21
CA LEU A 6 -4.87 5.67 -17.41
C LEU A 6 -4.36 7.01 -17.98
N SER A 7 -4.23 7.09 -19.31
CA SER A 7 -3.76 8.29 -19.99
C SER A 7 -4.78 9.43 -19.92
N ASP A 8 -6.07 9.12 -20.09
CA ASP A 8 -7.16 10.09 -19.95
C ASP A 8 -7.22 10.65 -18.52
N ILE A 9 -7.05 9.80 -17.49
CA ILE A 9 -6.99 10.22 -16.09
C ILE A 9 -5.77 11.12 -15.83
N LEU A 10 -4.59 10.75 -16.33
CA LEU A 10 -3.38 11.55 -16.12
C LEU A 10 -3.50 12.92 -16.79
N SER A 11 -4.04 12.96 -18.01
CA SER A 11 -4.31 14.20 -18.74
C SER A 11 -5.28 15.11 -17.99
N HIS A 12 -6.37 14.53 -17.48
CA HIS A 12 -7.37 15.24 -16.68
C HIS A 12 -6.75 15.83 -15.39
N ASN A 13 -6.01 15.02 -14.64
CA ASN A 13 -5.39 15.46 -13.39
C ASN A 13 -4.36 16.58 -13.62
N TYR A 14 -3.55 16.47 -14.67
CA TYR A 14 -2.56 17.49 -15.02
C TYR A 14 -3.22 18.81 -15.45
N THR A 15 -4.27 18.72 -16.27
CA THR A 15 -4.95 19.90 -16.82
C THR A 15 -5.70 20.69 -15.76
N ASN A 16 -6.30 19.99 -14.79
CA ASN A 16 -7.06 20.61 -13.70
C ASN A 16 -6.22 20.96 -12.47
N ALA A 17 -4.91 20.67 -12.46
CA ALA A 17 -4.01 21.02 -11.38
C ALA A 17 -3.80 22.53 -11.29
N TYR A 18 -3.69 23.05 -10.06
CA TYR A 18 -3.22 24.43 -9.85
C TYR A 18 -1.82 24.64 -10.43
N ASN A 19 -1.52 25.87 -10.84
CA ASN A 19 -0.18 26.22 -11.30
C ASN A 19 0.85 25.96 -10.19
N GLY A 20 1.88 25.17 -10.51
CA GLY A 20 2.87 24.69 -9.54
C GLY A 20 2.65 23.25 -9.05
N GLU A 21 1.44 22.70 -9.16
CA GLU A 21 1.10 21.35 -8.67
C GLU A 21 1.07 20.28 -9.77
N LYS A 22 1.25 20.68 -11.03
CA LYS A 22 1.20 19.78 -12.19
C LYS A 22 2.14 18.57 -12.07
N VAL A 23 3.38 18.80 -11.63
CA VAL A 23 4.35 17.71 -11.40
C VAL A 23 3.92 16.82 -10.24
N VAL A 24 3.36 17.42 -9.18
CA VAL A 24 2.86 16.68 -8.02
C VAL A 24 1.72 15.74 -8.43
N GLN A 25 0.83 16.18 -9.32
CA GLN A 25 -0.24 15.31 -9.86
C GLN A 25 0.30 14.13 -10.67
N ILE A 26 1.40 14.31 -11.40
CA ILE A 26 2.07 13.21 -12.11
C ILE A 26 2.68 12.21 -11.11
N HIS A 27 3.29 12.70 -10.02
CA HIS A 27 3.79 11.83 -8.95
C HIS A 27 2.66 11.05 -8.28
N LEU A 28 1.61 11.75 -7.83
CA LEU A 28 0.42 11.15 -7.20
C LEU A 28 -0.21 10.08 -8.09
N PHE A 29 -0.35 10.37 -9.38
CA PHE A 29 -0.82 9.39 -10.35
C PHE A 29 0.06 8.14 -10.39
N GLY A 30 1.39 8.32 -10.46
CA GLY A 30 2.33 7.19 -10.45
C GLY A 30 2.26 6.36 -9.17
N ILE A 31 2.08 6.98 -8.00
CA ILE A 31 1.92 6.25 -6.74
C ILE A 31 0.57 5.49 -6.75
N LYS A 32 -0.52 6.13 -7.18
CA LYS A 32 -1.86 5.55 -7.16
C LYS A 32 -2.03 4.38 -8.13
N TYR A 33 -1.51 4.50 -9.35
CA TYR A 33 -1.71 3.51 -10.42
C TYR A 33 -0.47 2.66 -10.72
N GLY A 34 0.64 2.87 -10.01
CA GLY A 34 1.92 2.20 -10.28
C GLY A 34 1.87 0.67 -10.23
N GLU A 35 0.96 0.09 -9.43
CA GLU A 35 0.76 -1.35 -9.38
C GLU A 35 0.17 -1.90 -10.69
N ILE A 36 -0.92 -1.30 -11.17
CA ILE A 36 -1.57 -1.70 -12.43
C ILE A 36 -0.62 -1.49 -13.60
N ILE A 37 0.09 -0.34 -13.65
CA ILE A 37 1.07 -0.03 -14.70
C ILE A 37 2.14 -1.11 -14.81
N ARG A 38 2.65 -1.61 -13.67
CA ARG A 38 3.65 -2.68 -13.63
C ARG A 38 3.07 -4.05 -13.99
N LYS A 39 1.92 -4.39 -13.42
CA LYS A 39 1.24 -5.68 -13.64
C LYS A 39 0.95 -5.89 -15.13
N GLU A 40 0.41 -4.87 -15.78
CA GLU A 40 0.05 -4.90 -17.20
C GLU A 40 1.23 -4.55 -18.13
N LYS A 41 2.42 -4.29 -17.56
CA LYS A 41 3.66 -3.94 -18.27
C LYS A 41 3.51 -2.73 -19.21
N TYR A 42 2.72 -1.74 -18.81
CA TYR A 42 2.55 -0.51 -19.58
C TYR A 42 3.81 0.37 -19.52
N SER A 43 4.15 0.95 -20.66
CA SER A 43 5.25 1.90 -20.77
C SER A 43 4.83 3.28 -20.25
N SER A 44 5.60 3.83 -19.30
CA SER A 44 5.42 5.22 -18.85
C SER A 44 5.48 6.22 -20.00
N LYS A 45 6.29 5.94 -21.03
CA LYS A 45 6.37 6.77 -22.24
C LYS A 45 5.07 6.74 -23.03
N ASP A 46 4.45 5.57 -23.16
CA ASP A 46 3.19 5.44 -23.89
C ASP A 46 2.05 6.13 -23.15
N ILE A 47 1.99 6.00 -21.83
CA ILE A 47 1.01 6.71 -20.99
C ILE A 47 1.16 8.23 -21.14
N ILE A 48 2.39 8.76 -21.03
CA ILE A 48 2.67 10.20 -21.16
C ILE A 48 2.29 10.72 -22.55
N ASN A 49 2.68 10.00 -23.60
CA ASN A 49 2.39 10.37 -24.98
C ASN A 49 0.88 10.36 -25.26
N GLN A 50 0.17 9.31 -24.84
CA GLN A 50 -1.30 9.22 -25.00
C GLN A 50 -2.04 10.27 -24.16
N SER A 51 -1.46 10.71 -23.05
CA SER A 51 -2.01 11.80 -22.21
C SER A 51 -1.86 13.19 -22.84
N GLY A 52 -1.09 13.31 -23.94
CA GLY A 52 -0.75 14.59 -24.57
C GLY A 52 0.27 15.42 -23.77
N LEU A 53 1.01 14.78 -22.86
CA LEU A 53 2.01 15.46 -22.02
C LEU A 53 3.40 15.40 -22.67
N ASN A 54 4.28 16.33 -22.28
CA ASN A 54 5.65 16.35 -22.76
C ASN A 54 6.44 15.13 -22.25
N GLU A 55 7.24 14.50 -23.13
CA GLU A 55 8.04 13.31 -22.80
C GLU A 55 8.99 13.52 -21.61
N SER A 56 9.42 14.75 -21.33
CA SER A 56 10.23 15.07 -20.13
C SER A 56 9.59 14.62 -18.81
N TYR A 57 8.26 14.48 -18.77
CA TYR A 57 7.54 14.02 -17.58
C TYR A 57 7.59 12.50 -17.36
N VAL A 58 8.14 11.72 -18.28
CA VAL A 58 8.35 10.27 -18.09
C VAL A 58 9.17 10.00 -16.83
N THR A 59 10.19 10.81 -16.56
CA THR A 59 11.01 10.67 -15.35
C THR A 59 10.20 10.92 -14.08
N GLU A 60 9.29 11.90 -14.08
CA GLU A 60 8.45 12.21 -12.93
C GLU A 60 7.41 11.10 -12.69
N LEU A 61 6.78 10.58 -13.74
CA LEU A 61 5.88 9.43 -13.64
C LEU A 61 6.61 8.20 -13.04
N ASN A 62 7.81 7.90 -13.54
CA ASN A 62 8.62 6.79 -13.04
C ASN A 62 9.02 6.95 -11.57
N LYS A 63 9.26 8.18 -11.08
CA LYS A 63 9.50 8.42 -9.65
C LYS A 63 8.25 8.11 -8.82
N GLY A 64 7.06 8.54 -9.26
CA GLY A 64 5.79 8.20 -8.62
C GLY A 64 5.56 6.70 -8.55
N ILE A 65 5.78 5.99 -9.68
CA ILE A 65 5.64 4.52 -9.74
C ILE A 65 6.62 3.83 -8.78
N LYS A 66 7.88 4.28 -8.69
CA LYS A 66 8.86 3.73 -7.72
C LYS A 66 8.44 3.97 -6.27
N LEU A 67 7.79 5.10 -5.99
CA LEU A 67 7.30 5.41 -4.66
C LEU A 67 6.11 4.54 -4.23
N ARG A 68 5.33 3.96 -5.15
CA ARG A 68 4.25 3.01 -4.81
C ARG A 68 4.75 1.86 -3.92
N GLU A 69 5.95 1.33 -4.15
CA GLU A 69 6.52 0.28 -3.28
C GLU A 69 6.81 0.74 -1.85
N LYS A 70 6.95 2.05 -1.64
CA LYS A 70 7.38 2.65 -0.37
C LYS A 70 6.24 3.34 0.37
N VAL A 71 5.08 3.48 -0.26
CA VAL A 71 3.94 4.21 0.28
C VAL A 71 2.80 3.23 0.52
N VAL A 72 2.41 3.10 1.78
CA VAL A 72 1.17 2.44 2.20
C VAL A 72 0.09 3.52 2.22
N PHE A 73 -0.92 3.43 1.36
CA PHE A 73 -2.06 4.34 1.42
C PHE A 73 -2.93 3.98 2.63
N GLU A 74 -3.32 4.97 3.43
CA GLU A 74 -4.25 4.79 4.56
C GLU A 74 -5.66 4.33 4.10
N ASN A 75 -5.98 4.55 2.81
CA ASN A 75 -7.25 4.20 2.18
C ASN A 75 -7.13 3.09 1.11
N ASP A 76 -5.93 2.55 0.88
CA ASP A 76 -5.89 1.24 0.21
C ASP A 76 -6.44 0.27 1.24
N GLU A 77 -7.51 -0.43 0.90
CA GLU A 77 -7.94 -1.57 1.68
C GLU A 77 -6.70 -2.42 1.93
N LEU A 78 -6.24 -2.47 3.18
CA LEU A 78 -4.99 -3.13 3.52
C LEU A 78 -5.20 -4.61 3.24
N GLU A 79 -4.79 -5.04 2.04
CA GLU A 79 -5.01 -6.40 1.59
C GLU A 79 -4.25 -7.36 2.50
N LEU A 80 -4.76 -8.59 2.58
CA LEU A 80 -4.19 -9.68 3.38
C LEU A 80 -2.66 -9.80 3.22
N ASN A 81 -2.15 -9.60 2.00
CA ASN A 81 -0.72 -9.63 1.70
C ASN A 81 0.08 -8.51 2.38
N ASN A 82 -0.48 -7.30 2.46
CA ASN A 82 0.17 -6.17 3.12
C ASN A 82 0.18 -6.33 4.64
N LEU A 83 -0.88 -6.91 5.21
CA LEU A 83 -0.91 -7.29 6.63
C LEU A 83 0.19 -8.29 6.96
N GLY A 84 0.40 -9.31 6.13
CA GLY A 84 1.51 -10.25 6.29
C GLY A 84 2.89 -9.56 6.25
N LYS A 85 3.13 -8.68 5.27
CA LYS A 85 4.38 -7.92 5.16
C LYS A 85 4.63 -7.01 6.37
N ILE A 86 3.62 -6.31 6.85
CA ILE A 86 3.75 -5.43 8.03
C ILE A 86 3.98 -6.25 9.30
N LEU A 87 3.32 -7.41 9.42
CA LEU A 87 3.55 -8.31 10.55
C LEU A 87 5.00 -8.82 10.56
N LYS A 88 5.55 -9.15 9.39
CA LYS A 88 6.96 -9.53 9.23
C LYS A 88 7.91 -8.41 9.61
N ASP A 89 7.66 -7.19 9.12
CA ASP A 89 8.47 -6.01 9.45
C ASP A 89 8.47 -5.73 10.96
N ASN A 90 7.29 -5.81 11.61
CA ASN A 90 7.17 -5.67 13.06
C ASN A 90 7.92 -6.76 13.84
N TYR A 91 8.00 -7.98 13.30
CA TYR A 91 8.74 -9.09 13.91
C TYR A 91 10.25 -8.88 13.81
N GLU A 92 10.76 -8.50 12.64
CA GLU A 92 12.20 -8.35 12.37
C GLU A 92 12.80 -7.09 13.00
N ASN A 93 12.03 -6.00 13.04
CA ASN A 93 12.48 -4.71 13.56
C ASN A 93 12.10 -4.49 15.03
N ALA A 94 11.51 -5.49 15.70
CA ALA A 94 11.25 -5.41 17.13
C ALA A 94 12.56 -5.23 17.91
N LYS A 95 12.54 -4.41 18.96
CA LYS A 95 13.67 -4.35 19.89
C LYS A 95 13.85 -5.71 20.57
N ASN A 96 15.08 -6.00 20.99
CA ASN A 96 15.38 -7.26 21.65
C ASN A 96 14.46 -7.47 22.88
N GLY A 97 13.77 -8.62 22.92
CA GLY A 97 12.79 -8.95 23.95
C GLY A 97 11.38 -8.37 23.75
N GLU A 98 11.14 -7.56 22.71
CA GLU A 98 9.83 -6.92 22.45
C GLU A 98 9.04 -7.58 21.30
N THR A 99 9.57 -8.61 20.65
CA THR A 99 8.94 -9.28 19.48
C THR A 99 7.50 -9.68 19.72
N VAL A 100 7.21 -10.31 20.87
CA VAL A 100 5.84 -10.71 21.26
C VAL A 100 4.93 -9.49 21.40
N SER A 101 5.42 -8.43 22.04
CA SER A 101 4.69 -7.17 22.21
C SER A 101 4.42 -6.49 20.87
N SER A 102 5.38 -6.50 19.94
CA SER A 102 5.21 -5.96 18.58
C SER A 102 4.12 -6.68 17.80
N ILE A 103 4.07 -8.02 17.87
CA ILE A 103 3.02 -8.82 17.24
C ILE A 103 1.66 -8.56 17.89
N TYR A 104 1.64 -8.45 19.21
CA TYR A 104 0.42 -8.13 19.94
C TYR A 104 -0.14 -6.75 19.57
N LEU A 105 0.73 -5.73 19.50
CA LEU A 105 0.38 -4.37 19.08
C LEU A 105 -0.11 -4.33 17.63
N PHE A 106 0.49 -5.13 16.73
CA PHE A 106 -0.03 -5.31 15.38
C PHE A 106 -1.48 -5.77 15.40
N GLY A 107 -1.80 -6.80 16.21
CA GLY A 107 -3.16 -7.31 16.35
C GLY A 107 -4.14 -6.26 16.87
N ILE A 108 -3.72 -5.42 17.81
CA ILE A 108 -4.55 -4.31 18.31
C ILE A 108 -4.78 -3.26 17.22
N LYS A 109 -3.72 -2.88 16.50
CA LYS A 109 -3.75 -1.83 15.47
C LYS A 109 -4.62 -2.19 14.27
N TYR A 110 -4.48 -3.42 13.75
CA TYR A 110 -5.17 -3.86 12.53
C TYR A 110 -6.36 -4.79 12.79
N GLY A 111 -6.65 -5.14 14.04
CA GLY A 111 -7.66 -6.13 14.38
C GLY A 111 -9.08 -5.79 13.90
N LYS A 112 -9.49 -4.51 13.94
CA LYS A 112 -10.79 -4.08 13.39
C LYS A 112 -10.89 -4.34 11.89
N LEU A 113 -9.83 -4.03 11.14
CA LEU A 113 -9.76 -4.29 9.71
C LEU A 113 -9.80 -5.79 9.42
N ILE A 114 -8.97 -6.58 10.11
CA ILE A 114 -8.89 -8.04 9.97
C ILE A 114 -10.27 -8.68 10.17
N LYS A 115 -10.99 -8.25 11.21
CA LYS A 115 -12.36 -8.73 11.50
C LYS A 115 -13.36 -8.28 10.44
N THR A 116 -13.32 -7.00 10.05
CA THR A 116 -14.25 -6.43 9.06
C THR A 116 -14.12 -7.09 7.69
N LYS A 117 -12.89 -7.41 7.29
CA LYS A 117 -12.58 -8.09 6.02
C LYS A 117 -12.60 -9.61 6.12
N ASN A 118 -12.87 -10.16 7.31
CA ASN A 118 -12.88 -11.59 7.60
C ASN A 118 -11.59 -12.31 7.18
N TYR A 119 -10.44 -11.68 7.41
CA TYR A 119 -9.13 -12.26 7.09
C TYR A 119 -8.72 -13.33 8.09
N SER A 120 -8.18 -14.44 7.60
CA SER A 120 -7.69 -15.53 8.43
C SER A 120 -6.37 -15.16 9.10
N ILE A 121 -6.31 -15.34 10.42
CA ILE A 121 -5.07 -15.14 11.20
C ILE A 121 -3.96 -16.08 10.68
N ASN A 122 -4.31 -17.33 10.36
CA ASN A 122 -3.35 -18.30 9.82
C ASN A 122 -2.79 -17.87 8.47
N GLU A 123 -3.61 -17.28 7.60
CA GLU A 123 -3.13 -16.78 6.31
C GLU A 123 -2.20 -15.58 6.47
N ILE A 124 -2.52 -14.65 7.39
CA ILE A 124 -1.65 -13.51 7.70
C ILE A 124 -0.28 -14.00 8.19
N ILE A 125 -0.25 -14.99 9.10
CA ILE A 125 0.99 -15.56 9.61
C ILE A 125 1.77 -16.27 8.49
N SER A 126 1.09 -17.08 7.69
CA SER A 126 1.71 -17.80 6.56
C SER A 126 2.36 -16.83 5.56
N ILE A 127 1.67 -15.74 5.20
CA ILE A 127 2.22 -14.73 4.28
C ILE A 127 3.38 -13.95 4.92
N SER A 128 3.32 -13.73 6.24
CA SER A 128 4.40 -13.02 6.94
C SER A 128 5.67 -13.84 7.11
N GLU A 129 5.64 -15.16 6.88
CA GLU A 129 6.79 -16.05 7.08
C GLU A 129 7.40 -15.93 8.50
N ILE A 130 6.54 -15.75 9.50
CA ILE A 130 6.92 -15.85 10.92
C ILE A 130 6.46 -17.20 11.49
N ASN A 131 6.96 -17.56 12.67
CA ASN A 131 6.60 -18.83 13.30
C ASN A 131 5.11 -18.87 13.71
N ASP A 132 4.43 -19.99 13.43
CA ASP A 132 3.03 -20.20 13.79
C ASP A 132 2.75 -20.14 15.30
N SER A 133 3.77 -20.26 16.14
CA SER A 133 3.67 -20.11 17.60
C SER A 133 3.10 -18.76 18.03
N TYR A 134 3.20 -17.72 17.17
CA TYR A 134 2.66 -16.39 17.44
C TYR A 134 1.15 -16.24 17.20
N PHE A 135 0.46 -17.29 16.77
CA PHE A 135 -0.98 -17.27 16.54
C PHE A 135 -1.76 -16.78 17.77
N ALA A 136 -1.42 -17.29 18.95
CA ALA A 136 -2.15 -16.95 20.17
C ALA A 136 -1.99 -15.47 20.52
N GLU A 137 -0.78 -14.93 20.44
CA GLU A 137 -0.43 -13.55 20.73
C GLU A 137 -1.12 -12.59 19.74
N LEU A 138 -1.06 -12.89 18.44
CA LEU A 138 -1.75 -12.12 17.41
C LEU A 138 -3.28 -12.12 17.63
N ASN A 139 -3.87 -13.28 17.89
CA ASN A 139 -5.31 -13.42 18.14
C ASN A 139 -5.76 -12.64 19.39
N LYS A 140 -4.97 -12.63 20.46
CA LYS A 140 -5.27 -11.81 21.65
C LYS A 140 -5.31 -10.32 21.32
N GLY A 141 -4.33 -9.82 20.56
CA GLY A 141 -4.32 -8.43 20.11
C GLY A 141 -5.53 -8.07 19.25
N ILE A 142 -5.87 -8.94 18.28
CA ILE A 142 -7.05 -8.76 17.41
C ILE A 142 -8.35 -8.72 18.22
N LYS A 143 -8.51 -9.57 19.23
CA LYS A 143 -9.69 -9.53 20.12
C LYS A 143 -9.81 -8.21 20.87
N LEU A 144 -8.70 -7.67 21.36
CA LEU A 144 -8.70 -6.40 22.09
C LEU A 144 -8.99 -5.18 21.22
N SER A 145 -8.74 -5.26 19.90
CA SER A 145 -9.03 -4.16 18.97
C SER A 145 -10.49 -3.69 19.00
N GLU A 146 -11.45 -4.52 19.43
CA GLU A 146 -12.86 -4.15 19.55
C GLU A 146 -13.13 -3.16 20.69
N TYR A 147 -12.32 -3.22 21.75
CA TYR A 147 -12.52 -2.45 22.98
C TYR A 147 -11.69 -1.17 23.01
N ILE A 148 -10.85 -0.96 21.99
CA ILE A 148 -9.88 0.12 21.96
C ILE A 148 -10.12 0.96 20.71
N THR A 149 -10.18 2.27 20.91
CA THR A 149 -10.07 3.25 19.83
C THR A 149 -8.71 3.88 19.96
N ILE A 150 -7.80 3.47 19.08
CA ILE A 150 -6.46 4.08 18.98
C ILE A 150 -6.69 5.47 18.38
N LYS A 151 -6.33 6.51 19.13
CA LYS A 151 -6.35 7.91 18.69
C LYS A 151 -5.02 8.28 18.04
#